data_AF-A0A7S1C6S6-F1
#
_entry.id   AF-A0A7S1C6S6-F1
#
_cell.length_a   1.000
_cell.length_b   1.000
_cell.length_c   1.000
_cell.angle_alpha   90.00
_cell.angle_beta   90.00
_cell.angle_gamma   90.00
#
_symmetry.space_group_name_H-M   'P 1'
#
loop_
_entity.id
_entity.type
_entity.pdbx_description
1 polymer ?
#
loop_
_entity_poly.entity_id
_entity_poly.type
_entity_poly.pdbx_seq_one_letter_code
_entity_poly.pdbx_strand_id
1 'polypeptide(L)'
;SHPPPPPAAAAATTDGSGRIVSKMVHVGFPVLVRGLEGGGRLCVTDGEWHSEGYVCPRCASLVADVPALCNVCKLALVSSPDLARSYHHLFPVVVYKPDPDPPASCFGCLRPLVAAGAMATAATPA
;
A
#
# COMPACT_ATOMS: atom_id res chain seq x y z
N SER A 1 -11.35 11.32 -0.49
CA SER A 1 -10.27 12.14 -1.05
C SER A 1 -9.12 11.22 -1.40
N HIS A 2 -8.88 10.99 -2.70
CA HIS A 2 -7.68 10.29 -3.16
C HIS A 2 -6.48 11.14 -2.71
N PRO A 3 -5.48 10.59 -2.00
CA PRO A 3 -4.27 11.35 -1.72
C PRO A 3 -3.71 11.83 -3.06
N PRO A 4 -3.22 13.09 -3.15
CA PRO A 4 -2.62 13.58 -4.39
C PRO A 4 -1.55 12.57 -4.83
N PRO A 5 -1.39 12.36 -6.16
CA PRO A 5 -0.31 11.51 -6.65
C PRO A 5 0.97 11.96 -5.96
N PRO A 6 1.80 11.05 -5.40
CA PRO A 6 3.09 11.45 -4.89
C PRO A 6 3.74 12.27 -6.01
N PRO A 7 4.31 13.47 -5.69
CA PRO A 7 5.02 14.24 -6.71
C PRO A 7 5.98 13.26 -7.38
N ALA A 8 6.07 13.31 -8.72
CA ALA A 8 6.95 12.46 -9.51
C ALA A 8 8.39 12.59 -8.98
N ALA A 9 8.69 11.82 -7.94
CA ALA A 9 9.88 11.86 -7.13
C ALA A 9 10.51 10.47 -7.12
N ALA A 10 10.42 9.79 -8.26
CA ALA A 10 11.65 9.29 -8.83
C ALA A 10 12.22 10.49 -9.61
N ALA A 11 13.02 11.32 -8.96
CA ALA A 11 13.93 12.17 -9.71
C ALA A 11 14.68 11.21 -10.64
N ALA A 12 14.34 11.23 -11.92
CA ALA A 12 15.03 10.46 -12.92
C ALA A 12 16.49 10.87 -12.80
N THR A 13 17.31 10.00 -12.21
CA THR A 13 18.74 10.20 -12.23
C THR A 13 19.11 10.07 -13.69
N THR A 14 19.36 11.21 -14.32
CA THR A 14 19.99 11.24 -15.62
C THR A 14 21.47 11.02 -15.36
N ASP A 15 22.08 10.12 -16.12
CA ASP A 15 23.53 10.14 -16.19
C ASP A 15 23.98 11.47 -16.84
N GLY A 16 25.28 11.77 -16.84
CA GLY A 16 25.82 12.94 -17.54
C GLY A 16 25.51 12.97 -19.05
N SER A 17 24.85 11.94 -19.60
CA SER A 17 24.37 11.82 -20.98
C SER A 17 22.86 12.09 -21.13
N GLY A 18 22.13 12.45 -20.06
CA GLY A 18 20.69 12.75 -20.13
C GLY A 18 19.78 11.52 -20.18
N ARG A 19 20.30 10.31 -19.95
CA ARG A 19 19.51 9.07 -20.04
C ARG A 19 18.87 8.73 -18.72
N ILE A 20 17.57 8.42 -18.72
CA ILE A 20 16.85 7.96 -17.52
C ILE A 20 17.45 6.62 -17.07
N VAL A 21 18.11 6.59 -15.91
CA VAL A 21 18.60 5.33 -15.35
C VAL A 21 17.66 4.80 -14.27
N SER A 22 17.33 3.51 -14.35
CA SER A 22 16.56 2.82 -13.31
C SER A 22 17.50 2.45 -12.16
N LYS A 23 17.21 2.94 -10.96
CA LYS A 23 17.98 2.63 -9.76
C LYS A 23 17.26 1.56 -8.95
N MET A 24 17.91 0.41 -8.77
CA MET A 24 17.46 -0.62 -7.83
C MET A 24 17.75 -0.14 -6.41
N VAL A 25 16.72 -0.11 -5.56
CA VAL A 25 16.84 0.30 -4.16
C VAL A 25 16.42 -0.87 -3.27
N HIS A 26 17.23 -1.18 -2.27
CA HIS A 26 16.88 -2.17 -1.25
C HIS A 26 15.92 -1.52 -0.24
N VAL A 27 14.77 -2.13 -0.05
CA VAL A 27 13.76 -1.72 0.93
C VAL A 27 13.45 -2.88 1.88
N GLY A 28 13.03 -2.56 3.10
CA GLY A 28 12.60 -3.52 4.11
C GLY A 28 11.12 -3.35 4.45
N PHE A 29 10.44 -4.45 4.72
CA PHE A 29 9.06 -4.49 5.21
C PHE A 29 9.08 -4.85 6.70
N PRO A 30 8.99 -3.86 7.60
CA PRO A 30 9.04 -4.13 9.02
C PRO A 30 7.71 -4.69 9.54
N VAL A 31 7.80 -5.42 10.65
CA VAL A 31 6.63 -5.94 11.36
C VAL A 31 6.24 -4.95 12.46
N LEU A 32 4.96 -4.62 12.56
CA LEU A 32 4.41 -3.86 13.67
C LEU A 32 4.35 -4.77 14.91
N VAL A 33 5.00 -4.36 15.98
CA VAL A 33 4.91 -5.01 17.29
C VAL A 33 4.16 -4.11 18.26
N ARG A 34 3.25 -4.70 19.02
CA ARG A 34 2.42 -4.01 20.01
C ARG A 34 2.63 -4.62 21.38
N GLY A 35 2.48 -3.82 22.44
CA GLY A 35 2.51 -4.32 23.80
C GLY A 35 3.85 -4.93 24.18
N LEU A 36 4.94 -4.20 23.90
CA LEU A 36 6.29 -4.60 24.28
C LEU A 36 6.39 -4.82 25.80
N GLU A 37 6.65 -6.06 26.20
CA GLU A 37 6.85 -6.44 27.60
C GLU A 37 7.98 -5.60 28.21
N GLY A 38 7.73 -4.96 29.36
CA GLY A 38 8.70 -4.10 30.04
C GLY A 38 8.54 -2.59 29.81
N GLY A 39 7.41 -2.12 29.28
CA GLY A 39 7.08 -0.69 29.22
C GLY A 39 7.54 0.04 27.95
N GLY A 40 8.05 -0.70 26.96
CA GLY A 40 8.42 -0.18 25.64
C GLY A 40 9.90 -0.37 25.30
N ARG A 41 10.31 0.14 24.13
CA ARG A 41 11.71 0.22 23.70
C ARG A 41 12.02 1.61 23.20
N LEU A 42 13.29 1.98 23.28
CA LEU A 42 13.80 3.20 22.66
C LEU A 42 13.68 3.10 21.12
N CYS A 43 12.99 4.05 20.53
CA CYS A 43 12.90 4.20 19.08
C CYS A 43 14.17 4.87 18.55
N VAL A 44 14.74 4.33 17.47
CA VAL A 44 15.99 4.85 16.89
C VAL A 44 15.78 6.10 16.02
N THR A 45 14.53 6.45 15.73
CA THR A 45 14.18 7.55 14.83
C THR A 45 14.09 8.88 15.57
N ASP A 46 13.40 8.91 16.71
CA ASP A 46 13.15 10.08 17.56
C ASP A 46 13.90 10.03 18.91
N GLY A 47 14.38 8.85 19.32
CA GLY A 47 15.03 8.67 20.62
C GLY A 47 14.06 8.64 21.80
N GLU A 48 12.77 8.38 21.56
CA GLU A 48 11.74 8.31 22.60
C GLU A 48 11.37 6.85 22.92
N TRP A 49 10.74 6.64 24.08
CA TRP A 49 10.26 5.32 24.48
C TRP A 49 8.88 5.04 23.89
N HIS A 50 8.77 3.95 23.14
CA HIS A 50 7.53 3.53 22.50
C HIS A 50 7.13 2.12 22.92
N SER A 51 5.86 1.93 23.29
CA SER A 51 5.28 0.63 23.64
C SER A 51 4.82 -0.19 22.42
N GLU A 52 4.71 0.47 21.27
CA GLU A 52 4.36 -0.08 19.96
C GLU A 52 5.26 0.56 18.90
N GLY A 53 5.58 -0.18 17.84
CA GLY A 53 6.32 0.36 16.71
C GLY A 53 6.73 -0.71 15.71
N TYR A 54 7.48 -0.32 14.71
CA TYR A 54 7.94 -1.18 13.63
C TYR A 54 9.35 -1.69 13.91
N VAL A 55 9.56 -3.01 13.78
CA VAL A 55 10.88 -3.63 13.97
C VAL A 55 11.61 -3.74 12.64
N CYS A 56 12.80 -3.15 12.56
CA CYS A 56 13.66 -3.23 11.39
C CYS A 56 14.09 -4.69 11.13
N PRO A 57 13.87 -5.25 9.92
CA PRO A 57 14.17 -6.66 9.64
C PRO A 57 15.66 -6.97 9.57
N ARG A 58 16.53 -5.96 9.45
CA ARG A 58 17.98 -6.14 9.31
C ARG A 58 18.75 -6.02 10.63
N CYS A 59 18.31 -5.13 11.53
CA CYS A 59 19.03 -4.85 12.78
C CYS A 59 18.15 -4.89 14.04
N ALA A 60 16.87 -5.25 13.91
CA ALA A 60 15.90 -5.38 15.00
C ALA A 60 15.67 -4.10 15.85
N SER A 61 16.09 -2.93 15.36
CA SER A 61 15.80 -1.64 15.98
C SER A 61 14.30 -1.31 15.90
N LEU A 62 13.74 -0.66 16.93
CA LEU A 62 12.38 -0.13 16.91
C LEU A 62 12.34 1.22 16.20
N VAL A 63 11.34 1.42 15.35
CA VAL A 63 11.05 2.66 14.61
C VAL A 63 9.59 3.02 14.86
N ALA A 64 9.31 4.30 15.18
CA ALA A 64 7.97 4.75 15.57
C ALA A 64 6.94 4.58 14.44
N ASP A 65 7.29 4.98 13.21
CA ASP A 65 6.37 4.93 12.07
C ASP A 65 7.09 4.66 10.73
N VAL A 66 6.34 4.23 9.73
CA VAL A 66 6.81 4.02 8.34
C VAL A 66 5.94 4.83 7.37
N PRO A 67 6.49 5.33 6.25
CA PRO A 67 7.82 5.12 5.70
C PRO A 67 8.94 5.90 6.43
N ALA A 68 10.07 5.24 6.69
CA ALA A 68 11.22 5.85 7.36
C ALA A 68 12.56 5.20 6.97
N LEU A 69 13.68 5.90 7.20
CA LEU A 69 15.02 5.33 7.08
C LEU A 69 15.48 4.83 8.45
N CYS A 70 15.91 3.57 8.55
CA CYS A 70 16.47 3.06 9.81
C CYS A 70 17.79 3.78 10.16
N ASN A 71 17.86 4.45 11.31
CA ASN A 71 19.05 5.20 11.70
C ASN A 71 20.29 4.33 11.98
N VAL A 72 20.10 3.02 12.24
CA VAL A 72 21.17 2.06 12.51
C VAL A 72 21.75 1.50 11.21
N CYS A 73 20.94 0.83 10.39
CA CYS A 73 21.42 0.11 9.20
C CYS A 73 21.15 0.82 7.86
N LYS A 74 20.54 2.03 7.90
CA LYS A 74 20.19 2.85 6.73
C LYS A 74 19.35 2.14 5.67
N LEU A 75 18.57 1.15 6.08
CA LEU A 75 17.61 0.47 5.21
C LEU A 75 16.33 1.31 5.15
N ALA A 76 15.82 1.55 3.95
CA ALA A 76 14.53 2.21 3.75
C ALA A 76 13.41 1.26 4.15
N LEU A 77 12.61 1.62 5.15
CA LEU A 77 11.49 0.85 5.65
C LEU A 77 10.20 1.37 5.03
N VAL A 78 9.44 0.49 4.40
CA VAL A 78 8.20 0.81 3.68
C VAL A 78 7.12 -0.20 4.04
N SER A 79 5.87 0.26 3.97
CA SER A 79 4.69 -0.57 4.18
C SER A 79 4.32 -1.31 2.88
N SER A 80 4.08 -2.63 2.96
CA SER A 80 3.63 -3.40 1.80
C SER A 80 2.30 -2.88 1.23
N PRO A 81 1.28 -2.52 2.05
CA PRO A 81 0.07 -1.85 1.58
C PRO A 81 0.29 -0.55 0.80
N ASP A 82 1.29 0.25 1.16
CA ASP A 82 1.51 1.54 0.49
C ASP A 82 2.11 1.34 -0.90
N LEU A 83 3.05 0.38 -1.03
CA LEU A 83 3.52 -0.08 -2.33
C LEU A 83 2.37 -0.70 -3.14
N ALA A 84 1.59 -1.56 -2.47
CA ALA A 84 0.22 -1.99 -2.77
C ALA A 84 -0.58 -1.01 -3.65
N ARG A 85 -0.89 0.12 -3.03
CA ARG A 85 -1.75 1.15 -3.63
C ARG A 85 -1.08 1.88 -4.78
N SER A 86 0.25 2.04 -4.74
CA SER A 86 0.99 2.66 -5.83
C SER A 86 0.95 1.87 -7.14
N TYR A 87 0.69 0.55 -7.10
CA TYR A 87 0.53 -0.26 -8.31
C TYR A 87 -0.60 0.22 -9.23
N HIS A 88 -1.64 0.88 -8.71
CA HIS A 88 -2.69 1.48 -9.54
C HIS A 88 -2.18 2.58 -10.49
N HIS A 89 -1.05 3.23 -10.15
CA HIS A 89 -0.40 4.19 -11.03
C HIS A 89 0.54 3.52 -12.04
N LEU A 90 1.09 2.35 -11.71
CA LEU A 90 1.95 1.57 -12.60
C LEU A 90 1.13 0.79 -13.64
N PHE A 91 -0.08 0.36 -13.28
CA PHE A 91 -0.96 -0.42 -14.14
C PHE A 91 -2.37 0.19 -14.15
N PRO A 92 -2.65 1.13 -15.07
CA PRO A 92 -3.98 1.72 -15.21
C PRO A 92 -5.02 0.64 -15.51
N VAL A 93 -6.13 0.66 -14.77
CA VAL A 93 -7.24 -0.28 -14.98
C VAL A 93 -7.98 0.10 -16.26
N VAL A 94 -8.29 -0.88 -17.10
CA VAL A 94 -9.10 -0.66 -18.30
C VAL A 94 -10.52 -0.23 -17.92
N VAL A 95 -11.06 0.72 -18.67
CA VAL A 95 -12.45 1.15 -18.48
C VAL A 95 -13.39 -0.01 -18.79
N TYR A 96 -14.38 -0.21 -17.92
CA TYR A 96 -15.42 -1.22 -18.13
C TYR A 96 -16.20 -0.93 -19.41
N LYS A 97 -16.34 -1.94 -20.27
CA LYS A 97 -17.18 -1.89 -21.46
C LYS A 97 -18.44 -2.70 -21.18
N PRO A 98 -19.62 -2.06 -21.03
CA PRO A 98 -20.86 -2.80 -20.87
C PRO A 98 -21.13 -3.59 -22.15
N ASP A 99 -21.41 -4.88 -21.99
CA ASP A 99 -21.89 -5.73 -23.07
C ASP A 99 -23.38 -5.46 -23.30
N PRO A 100 -23.86 -5.33 -24.55
CA PRO A 100 -25.30 -5.27 -24.84
C PRO A 100 -26.07 -6.49 -24.31
N ASP A 101 -25.44 -7.68 -24.23
CA ASP A 101 -26.05 -8.92 -23.74
C ASP A 101 -25.37 -9.38 -22.43
N PRO A 102 -25.68 -8.76 -21.27
CA PRO A 102 -25.01 -9.09 -20.02
C PRO A 102 -25.34 -10.51 -19.55
N PRO A 103 -24.39 -11.21 -18.90
CA PRO A 103 -24.65 -12.52 -18.33
C PRO A 103 -25.73 -12.45 -17.23
N ALA A 104 -26.40 -13.56 -16.95
CA ALA A 104 -27.45 -13.61 -15.93
C ALA A 104 -26.97 -13.24 -14.51
N SER A 105 -25.66 -13.33 -14.24
CA SER A 105 -25.05 -13.05 -12.93
C SER A 105 -23.73 -12.29 -13.05
N CYS A 106 -23.46 -11.43 -12.06
CA CYS A 106 -22.20 -10.70 -11.92
C CYS A 106 -21.02 -11.66 -11.65
N PHE A 107 -19.94 -11.54 -12.41
CA PHE A 107 -18.74 -12.37 -12.24
C PHE A 107 -18.05 -12.16 -10.87
N GLY A 108 -18.06 -10.93 -10.35
CA GLY A 108 -17.34 -10.59 -9.11
C GLY A 108 -18.05 -10.99 -7.82
N CYS A 109 -19.39 -10.88 -7.79
CA CYS A 109 -20.18 -11.13 -6.58
C CYS A 109 -21.21 -12.25 -6.73
N LEU A 110 -21.31 -12.89 -7.90
CA LEU A 110 -22.20 -14.01 -8.21
C LEU A 110 -23.70 -13.74 -8.02
N ARG A 111 -24.09 -12.46 -7.92
CA ARG A 111 -25.50 -12.04 -7.81
C ARG A 111 -26.14 -11.87 -9.19
N PRO A 112 -27.45 -12.14 -9.33
CA PRO A 112 -28.14 -11.93 -10.60
C PRO A 112 -28.08 -10.47 -11.05
N LEU A 113 -27.79 -10.23 -12.32
CA LEU A 113 -27.85 -8.89 -12.91
C LEU A 113 -29.31 -8.55 -13.20
N VAL A 114 -29.96 -7.88 -12.24
CA VAL A 114 -31.30 -7.31 -12.48
C VAL A 114 -31.12 -6.17 -13.47
N ALA A 115 -31.71 -6.31 -14.66
CA ALA A 115 -31.70 -5.26 -15.67
C ALA A 115 -32.19 -3.94 -15.05
N ALA A 116 -31.47 -2.85 -15.33
CA ALA A 116 -31.69 -1.51 -14.77
C ALA A 116 -33.01 -0.82 -15.18
N GLY A 117 -34.07 -1.60 -15.42
CA GLY A 117 -35.47 -1.17 -15.53
C GLY A 117 -36.42 -1.89 -14.58
N ALA A 118 -35.98 -2.88 -13.80
CA ALA A 118 -36.81 -3.54 -12.79
C ALA A 118 -36.42 -3.04 -11.40
N MET A 119 -37.07 -1.95 -10.99
CA MET A 119 -37.09 -1.47 -9.62
C MET A 119 -37.44 -2.63 -8.69
N ALA A 120 -36.52 -2.92 -7.75
CA ALA A 120 -36.65 -3.99 -6.78
C ALA A 120 -37.99 -3.87 -6.02
N THR A 121 -38.86 -4.86 -6.19
CA THR A 121 -39.84 -5.21 -5.17
C THR A 121 -39.57 -6.66 -4.74
N ALA A 122 -39.20 -6.78 -3.46
CA ALA A 122 -39.35 -7.90 -2.53
C ALA A 122 -39.13 -9.35 -3.01
N ALA A 123 -38.31 -10.09 -2.26
CA ALA A 123 -38.82 -11.16 -1.37
C ALA A 123 -37.65 -11.94 -0.73
N THR A 124 -37.63 -11.96 0.60
CA THR A 124 -36.91 -12.92 1.45
C THR A 124 -37.63 -14.27 1.38
N PRO A 125 -36.93 -15.42 1.22
CA PRO A 125 -37.47 -16.71 1.62
C PRO A 125 -36.86 -17.21 2.94
N ALA A 126 -37.79 -17.69 3.77
CA ALA A 126 -37.75 -18.51 5.00
C ALA A 126 -36.41 -18.86 5.67
#